data_AF-A0A3N4K8L3-F1
#
_entry.id   AF-A0A3N4K8L3-F1
#
_cell.length_a   1.000
_cell.length_b   1.000
_cell.length_c   1.000
_cell.angle_alpha   90.00
_cell.angle_beta   90.00
_cell.angle_gamma   90.00
#
_symmetry.space_group_name_H-M   'P 1'
#
loop_
_entity.id
_entity.type
_entity.pdbx_description
1 polymer ?
#
loop_
_entity_poly.entity_id
_entity_poly.type
_entity_poly.pdbx_seq_one_letter_code
_entity_poly.pdbx_strand_id
1 'polypeptide(L)'
;MYNKMEEQYMWQLPSGSFVETILYEKLKTADRECLAHSFVLDVKNQKVEALFEPSDWRAILERVPEWPVVGGEAVEFMKGFMNVRTAAGLRERLAEAKYLPEGEKYDREKHYDRYWIHMVITMLLPLFENPDQPLLGRNDECWYDIRLWGIIIDTLLDEIRGLNTRRRELPILAGARRKNRHRDDTAKRQKIGARFDGLVQDGGGRYEYAAMEGSRAFVSERNTKWLNDYAKVAKALHDMMYSLQAEVGGDVEALGRLRLAGVVSAGLHCQVLRMSYAQGYVCLLSCDTLCQVPQTASELPLLFQLLSSVLRMKTMLTESKELIDNYPSTRTFEQLLEPAKLTAAARMVIPMSCDTEGEAEGA
;
A
#
# COMPACT_ATOMS: atom_id res chain seq x y z
N MET A 1 -20.56 -13.16 8.48
CA MET A 1 -19.95 -12.73 7.21
C MET A 1 -19.98 -13.89 6.22
N TYR A 2 -19.28 -14.99 6.51
CA TYR A 2 -19.29 -16.23 5.73
C TYR A 2 -20.68 -16.75 5.35
N ASN A 3 -21.61 -16.88 6.31
CA ASN A 3 -22.96 -17.42 6.04
C ASN A 3 -23.83 -16.60 5.05
N LYS A 4 -23.36 -15.43 4.61
CA LYS A 4 -24.03 -14.59 3.60
C LYS A 4 -23.37 -14.71 2.21
N MET A 5 -22.28 -15.46 2.10
CA MET A 5 -21.55 -15.67 0.84
C MET A 5 -22.22 -16.78 0.05
N GLU A 6 -22.39 -16.55 -1.24
CA GLU A 6 -22.89 -17.58 -2.16
C GLU A 6 -21.74 -18.42 -2.71
N GLU A 7 -21.89 -19.74 -2.62
CA GLU A 7 -20.87 -20.72 -3.02
C GLU A 7 -20.44 -20.58 -4.49
N GLN A 8 -21.37 -20.22 -5.38
CA GLN A 8 -21.09 -19.99 -6.81
C GLN A 8 -20.07 -18.88 -7.07
N TYR A 9 -19.85 -17.99 -6.11
CA TYR A 9 -18.83 -16.94 -6.20
C TYR A 9 -17.57 -17.27 -5.41
N MET A 10 -17.55 -18.30 -4.57
CA MET A 10 -16.38 -18.64 -3.75
C MET A 10 -15.21 -19.12 -4.61
N TRP A 11 -13.99 -18.94 -4.10
CA TRP A 11 -12.79 -19.32 -4.82
C TRP A 11 -12.49 -20.82 -4.64
N GLN A 12 -12.86 -21.60 -5.65
CA GLN A 12 -12.52 -23.03 -5.71
C GLN A 12 -11.04 -23.25 -6.05
N LEU A 13 -10.38 -24.08 -5.25
CA LEU A 13 -8.99 -24.49 -5.39
C LEU A 13 -8.85 -25.82 -6.15
N PRO A 14 -7.65 -26.18 -6.63
CA PRO A 14 -7.40 -27.47 -7.30
C PRO A 14 -7.84 -28.71 -6.51
N SER A 15 -7.80 -28.68 -5.18
CA SER A 15 -8.32 -29.75 -4.33
C SER A 15 -9.85 -29.92 -4.37
N GLY A 16 -10.57 -28.98 -4.98
CA GLY A 16 -12.02 -28.88 -4.96
C GLY A 16 -12.58 -28.10 -3.77
N SER A 17 -11.73 -27.74 -2.80
CA SER A 17 -12.12 -26.94 -1.62
C SER A 17 -12.27 -25.46 -1.97
N PHE A 18 -13.05 -24.72 -1.18
CA PHE A 18 -13.14 -23.26 -1.30
C PHE A 18 -12.25 -22.56 -0.27
N VAL A 19 -11.55 -21.51 -0.68
CA VAL A 19 -10.67 -20.71 0.20
C VAL A 19 -11.46 -20.17 1.38
N GLU A 20 -12.63 -19.59 1.13
CA GLU A 20 -13.50 -18.99 2.15
C GLU A 20 -13.92 -20.02 3.20
N THR A 21 -14.26 -21.24 2.76
CA THR A 21 -14.63 -22.35 3.64
C THR A 21 -13.46 -22.79 4.51
N ILE A 22 -12.26 -22.94 3.92
CA ILE A 22 -11.04 -23.29 4.67
C ILE A 22 -10.76 -22.25 5.74
N LEU A 23 -10.76 -20.96 5.38
CA LEU A 23 -10.50 -19.88 6.33
C LEU A 23 -11.52 -19.85 7.46
N TYR A 24 -12.81 -19.92 7.13
CA TYR A 24 -13.88 -19.90 8.14
C TYR A 24 -13.77 -21.10 9.09
N GLU A 25 -13.68 -22.32 8.57
CA GLU A 25 -13.68 -23.53 9.39
C GLU A 25 -12.44 -23.63 10.29
N LYS A 26 -11.27 -23.20 9.81
CA LYS A 26 -10.02 -23.22 10.57
C LYS A 26 -9.90 -22.09 11.59
N LEU A 27 -10.57 -20.95 11.37
CA LEU A 27 -10.40 -19.75 12.20
C LEU A 27 -11.61 -19.41 13.08
N LYS A 28 -12.79 -20.02 12.88
CA LYS A 28 -13.99 -19.72 13.67
C LYS A 28 -13.83 -19.93 15.19
N THR A 29 -12.86 -20.74 15.61
CA THR A 29 -12.53 -20.98 17.02
C THR A 29 -11.17 -20.39 17.43
N ALA A 30 -10.56 -19.54 16.61
CA ALA A 30 -9.28 -18.93 16.95
C ALA A 30 -9.44 -17.90 18.08
N ASP A 31 -8.51 -17.92 19.04
CA ASP A 31 -8.57 -17.06 20.22
C ASP A 31 -8.33 -15.57 19.92
N ARG A 32 -7.75 -15.27 18.75
CA ARG A 32 -7.40 -13.91 18.34
C ARG A 32 -7.72 -13.69 16.87
N GLU A 33 -8.31 -12.52 16.59
CA GLU A 33 -8.50 -12.06 15.22
C GLU A 33 -7.13 -11.91 14.51
N CYS A 34 -7.13 -12.28 13.24
CA CYS A 34 -6.06 -12.02 12.28
C CYS A 34 -6.66 -11.63 10.93
N LEU A 35 -5.84 -11.16 9.99
CA LEU A 35 -6.28 -10.72 8.67
C LEU A 35 -7.15 -11.77 7.92
N ALA A 36 -6.85 -13.06 8.09
CA ALA A 36 -7.59 -14.13 7.45
C ALA A 36 -9.04 -14.26 7.94
N HIS A 37 -9.39 -13.73 9.11
CA HIS A 37 -10.80 -13.61 9.54
C HIS A 37 -11.60 -12.64 8.66
N SER A 38 -10.90 -11.70 8.01
CA SER A 38 -11.46 -10.75 7.05
C SER A 38 -11.26 -11.22 5.60
N PHE A 39 -10.97 -12.51 5.37
CA PHE A 39 -10.72 -13.08 4.04
C PHE A 39 -9.55 -12.41 3.29
N VAL A 40 -8.55 -11.93 4.06
CA VAL A 40 -7.29 -11.42 3.54
C VAL A 40 -6.20 -12.49 3.77
N LEU A 41 -5.64 -13.01 2.69
CA LEU A 41 -4.50 -13.93 2.73
C LEU A 41 -3.19 -13.16 2.65
N ASP A 42 -2.43 -13.14 3.74
CA ASP A 42 -1.05 -12.69 3.72
C ASP A 42 -0.14 -13.80 3.20
N VAL A 43 0.40 -13.61 1.99
CA VAL A 43 1.18 -14.64 1.30
C VAL A 43 2.59 -14.85 1.87
N LYS A 44 3.04 -14.00 2.80
CA LYS A 44 4.26 -14.25 3.58
C LYS A 44 3.98 -14.95 4.92
N ASN A 45 2.71 -15.10 5.31
CA ASN A 45 2.37 -15.67 6.60
C ASN A 45 2.34 -17.20 6.55
N GLN A 46 3.40 -17.82 7.09
CA GLN A 46 3.55 -19.28 7.17
C GLN A 46 2.39 -19.99 7.90
N LYS A 47 1.71 -19.31 8.85
CA LYS A 47 0.54 -19.89 9.52
C LYS A 47 -0.69 -19.94 8.61
N VAL A 48 -0.79 -18.98 7.69
CA VAL A 48 -1.86 -18.96 6.67
C VAL A 48 -1.55 -19.98 5.59
N GLU A 49 -0.30 -20.07 5.13
CA GLU A 49 0.17 -21.10 4.19
C GLU A 49 -0.16 -22.51 4.71
N ALA A 50 0.12 -22.79 5.99
CA ALA A 50 -0.13 -24.09 6.62
C ALA A 50 -1.62 -24.49 6.71
N LEU A 51 -2.55 -23.61 6.33
CA LEU A 51 -3.99 -23.96 6.26
C LEU A 51 -4.35 -24.70 4.97
N PHE A 52 -3.49 -24.63 3.95
CA PHE A 52 -3.78 -25.10 2.59
C PHE A 52 -2.89 -26.29 2.21
N GLU A 53 -3.42 -27.14 1.34
CA GLU A 53 -2.61 -28.16 0.68
C GLU A 53 -1.57 -27.52 -0.24
N PRO A 54 -0.38 -28.14 -0.45
CA PRO A 54 0.68 -27.54 -1.27
C PRO A 54 0.27 -27.17 -2.71
N SER A 55 -0.64 -27.93 -3.32
CA SER A 55 -1.18 -27.62 -4.65
C SER A 55 -2.05 -26.37 -4.64
N ASP A 56 -2.86 -26.21 -3.59
CA ASP A 56 -3.78 -25.09 -3.43
C ASP A 56 -3.01 -23.82 -3.10
N TRP A 57 -2.00 -23.91 -2.22
CA TRP A 57 -1.13 -22.77 -1.94
C TRP A 57 -0.39 -22.29 -3.18
N ARG A 58 0.09 -23.20 -4.03
CA ARG A 58 0.69 -22.82 -5.32
C ARG A 58 -0.30 -22.06 -6.20
N ALA A 59 -1.55 -22.55 -6.31
CA ALA A 59 -2.59 -21.86 -7.07
C ALA A 59 -2.95 -20.48 -6.49
N ILE A 60 -2.86 -20.31 -5.16
CA ILE A 60 -3.02 -19.01 -4.51
C ILE A 60 -1.87 -18.07 -4.89
N LEU A 61 -0.63 -18.56 -4.86
CA LEU A 61 0.55 -17.77 -5.23
C LEU A 61 0.54 -17.35 -6.70
N GLU A 62 0.01 -18.18 -7.60
CA GLU A 62 -0.17 -17.84 -9.03
C GLU A 62 -1.16 -16.68 -9.24
N ARG A 63 -2.03 -16.40 -8.27
CA ARG A 63 -2.91 -15.23 -8.28
C ARG A 63 -2.28 -13.98 -7.67
N VAL A 64 -1.08 -14.08 -7.08
CA VAL A 64 -0.33 -12.91 -6.61
C VAL A 64 0.21 -12.18 -7.83
N PRO A 65 -0.24 -10.95 -8.09
CA PRO A 65 0.09 -10.32 -9.37
C PRO A 65 1.52 -9.84 -9.38
N GLU A 66 2.12 -9.69 -10.55
CA GLU A 66 3.50 -9.24 -10.61
C GLU A 66 3.63 -7.80 -10.09
N TRP A 67 4.79 -7.48 -9.53
CA TRP A 67 5.10 -6.11 -9.18
C TRP A 67 5.37 -5.33 -10.47
N PRO A 68 4.95 -4.06 -10.58
CA PRO A 68 5.29 -3.24 -11.73
C PRO A 68 6.81 -3.23 -12.00
N VAL A 69 7.17 -3.22 -13.28
CA VAL A 69 8.58 -3.14 -13.67
C VAL A 69 9.04 -1.69 -13.58
N VAL A 70 10.08 -1.45 -12.79
CA VAL A 70 10.78 -0.16 -12.79
C VAL A 70 11.81 -0.23 -13.91
N GLY A 71 11.63 0.60 -14.94
CA GLY A 71 12.46 0.59 -16.13
C GLY A 71 12.69 1.98 -16.69
N GLY A 72 13.26 2.03 -17.90
CA GLY A 72 13.44 3.27 -18.64
C GLY A 72 14.42 4.25 -17.99
N GLU A 73 14.14 5.53 -18.15
CA GLU A 73 15.07 6.61 -17.80
C GLU A 73 15.37 6.70 -16.29
N ALA A 74 14.44 6.29 -15.43
CA ALA A 74 14.65 6.27 -13.98
C ALA A 74 15.78 5.31 -13.57
N VAL A 75 15.79 4.10 -14.14
CA VAL A 75 16.84 3.10 -13.88
C VAL A 75 18.16 3.54 -14.47
N GLU A 76 18.18 4.07 -15.70
CA GLU A 76 19.40 4.58 -16.31
C GLU A 76 19.99 5.76 -15.52
N PHE A 77 19.14 6.62 -14.97
CA PHE A 77 19.59 7.71 -14.12
C PHE A 77 20.22 7.20 -12.81
N MET A 78 19.58 6.23 -12.11
CA MET A 78 20.16 5.59 -10.92
C MET A 78 21.48 4.87 -11.21
N LYS A 79 21.60 4.19 -12.37
CA LYS A 79 22.83 3.53 -12.80
C LYS A 79 24.04 4.47 -12.82
N GLY A 80 23.81 5.74 -13.16
CA GLY A 80 24.84 6.79 -13.15
C GLY A 80 25.50 7.03 -11.78
N PHE A 81 24.93 6.54 -10.68
CA PHE A 81 25.46 6.69 -9.33
C PHE A 81 26.00 5.37 -8.73
N MET A 82 25.87 4.23 -9.43
CA MET A 82 26.18 2.90 -8.89
C MET A 82 27.62 2.69 -8.41
N ASN A 83 28.58 3.44 -8.96
CA ASN A 83 30.00 3.30 -8.62
C ASN A 83 30.49 4.34 -7.60
N VAL A 84 29.61 5.23 -7.15
CA VAL A 84 29.93 6.20 -6.10
C VAL A 84 30.07 5.48 -4.76
N ARG A 85 31.14 5.77 -4.01
CA ARG A 85 31.43 5.12 -2.72
C ARG A 85 31.64 6.09 -1.57
N THR A 86 31.80 7.37 -1.85
CA THR A 86 32.12 8.40 -0.84
C THR A 86 31.19 9.59 -1.00
N ALA A 87 31.00 10.36 0.08
CA ALA A 87 30.17 11.57 0.03
C ALA A 87 30.76 12.62 -0.93
N ALA A 88 32.09 12.78 -0.94
CA ALA A 88 32.79 13.65 -1.89
C ALA A 88 32.54 13.22 -3.35
N GLY A 89 32.68 11.93 -3.66
CA GLY A 89 32.39 11.41 -5.00
C GLY A 89 30.91 11.55 -5.37
N LEU A 90 30.00 11.48 -4.39
CA LEU A 90 28.58 11.73 -4.62
C LEU A 90 28.32 13.20 -4.98
N ARG A 91 28.98 14.13 -4.28
CA ARG A 91 28.90 15.57 -4.56
C ARG A 91 29.39 15.91 -5.97
N GLU A 92 30.53 15.38 -6.36
CA GLU A 92 31.07 15.53 -7.72
C GLU A 92 30.09 14.97 -8.75
N ARG A 93 29.58 13.74 -8.52
CA ARG A 93 28.64 13.12 -9.45
C ARG A 93 27.33 13.88 -9.59
N LEU A 94 26.78 14.40 -8.49
CA LEU A 94 25.57 15.23 -8.50
C LEU A 94 25.77 16.54 -9.27
N ALA A 95 26.95 17.16 -9.19
CA ALA A 95 27.25 18.38 -9.93
C ALA A 95 27.22 18.18 -11.46
N GLU A 96 27.54 16.97 -11.92
CA GLU A 96 27.51 16.58 -13.33
C GLU A 96 26.17 16.00 -13.79
N ALA A 97 25.45 15.35 -12.89
CA ALA A 97 24.23 14.61 -13.21
C ALA A 97 23.05 15.55 -13.46
N LYS A 98 22.80 15.87 -14.74
CA LYS A 98 21.60 16.62 -15.14
C LYS A 98 20.38 15.70 -15.18
N TYR A 99 19.36 15.97 -14.35
CA TYR A 99 18.07 15.28 -14.44
C TYR A 99 17.24 15.71 -15.67
N LEU A 100 17.55 16.90 -16.20
CA LEU A 100 16.98 17.45 -17.43
C LEU A 100 18.06 17.43 -18.54
N PRO A 101 17.84 16.71 -19.65
CA PRO A 101 18.77 16.70 -20.77
C PRO A 101 19.02 18.08 -21.36
N GLU A 102 20.18 18.26 -21.98
CA GLU A 102 20.57 19.56 -22.53
C GLU A 102 19.71 19.93 -23.74
N GLY A 103 19.22 21.18 -23.75
CA GLY A 103 18.34 21.68 -24.81
C GLY A 103 16.87 21.31 -24.65
N GLU A 104 16.50 20.52 -23.65
CA GLU A 104 15.11 20.15 -23.39
C GLU A 104 14.41 21.10 -22.42
N LYS A 105 13.10 21.32 -22.64
CA LYS A 105 12.24 21.99 -21.66
C LYS A 105 11.72 20.95 -20.66
N TYR A 106 11.56 21.36 -19.42
CA TYR A 106 10.99 20.48 -18.40
C TYR A 106 9.55 20.07 -18.77
N ASP A 107 9.31 18.77 -18.76
CA ASP A 107 8.02 18.11 -18.95
C ASP A 107 7.80 17.22 -17.73
N ARG A 108 6.72 17.45 -16.99
CA ARG A 108 6.45 16.72 -15.74
C ARG A 108 6.27 15.23 -16.02
N GLU A 109 5.55 14.85 -17.06
CA GLU A 109 5.22 13.44 -17.33
C GLU A 109 6.45 12.64 -17.75
N LYS A 110 7.44 13.31 -18.34
CA LYS A 110 8.67 12.66 -18.82
C LYS A 110 9.80 12.73 -17.80
N HIS A 111 9.96 13.85 -17.11
CA HIS A 111 11.20 14.16 -16.38
C HIS A 111 11.06 14.07 -14.87
N TYR A 112 9.84 13.89 -14.32
CA TYR A 112 9.63 13.93 -12.88
C TYR A 112 10.39 12.83 -12.14
N ASP A 113 10.39 11.58 -12.62
CA ASP A 113 11.08 10.48 -11.93
C ASP A 113 12.59 10.75 -11.81
N ARG A 114 13.24 11.26 -12.87
CA ARG A 114 14.67 11.67 -12.80
C ARG A 114 14.89 12.82 -11.83
N TYR A 115 14.01 13.82 -11.88
CA TYR A 115 14.05 14.96 -10.97
C TYR A 115 13.91 14.51 -9.50
N TRP A 116 12.96 13.63 -9.22
CA TRP A 116 12.71 13.08 -7.89
C TRP A 116 13.91 12.26 -7.38
N ILE A 117 14.46 11.35 -8.20
CA ILE A 117 15.68 10.59 -7.84
C ILE A 117 16.83 11.55 -7.53
N HIS A 118 17.08 12.53 -8.40
CA HIS A 118 18.11 13.53 -8.19
C HIS A 118 17.90 14.31 -6.88
N MET A 119 16.66 14.72 -6.60
CA MET A 119 16.30 15.44 -5.38
C MET A 119 16.54 14.60 -4.12
N VAL A 120 16.11 13.33 -4.10
CA VAL A 120 16.33 12.43 -2.95
C VAL A 120 17.82 12.24 -2.68
N ILE A 121 18.61 11.96 -3.72
CA ILE A 121 20.06 11.78 -3.57
C ILE A 121 20.72 13.09 -3.08
N THR A 122 20.32 14.24 -3.63
CA THR A 122 20.79 15.56 -3.21
C THR A 122 20.49 15.84 -1.74
N MET A 123 19.32 15.42 -1.25
CA MET A 123 18.93 15.59 0.14
C MET A 123 19.72 14.70 1.10
N LEU A 124 20.05 13.47 0.70
CA LEU A 124 20.83 12.55 1.51
C LEU A 124 22.31 12.96 1.62
N LEU A 125 22.88 13.63 0.60
CA LEU A 125 24.28 14.06 0.58
C LEU A 125 24.72 14.79 1.87
N PRO A 126 24.06 15.88 2.33
CA PRO A 126 24.47 16.56 3.56
C PRO A 126 24.31 15.69 4.81
N LEU A 127 23.49 14.64 4.81
CA LEU A 127 23.42 13.68 5.92
C LEU A 127 24.64 12.74 5.92
N PHE A 128 25.17 12.39 4.75
CA PHE A 128 26.42 11.61 4.63
C PHE A 128 27.67 12.42 4.96
N GLU A 129 27.65 13.72 4.68
CA GLU A 129 28.78 14.62 4.96
C GLU A 129 28.80 15.13 6.40
N ASN A 130 27.70 15.00 7.12
CA ASN A 130 27.60 15.51 8.48
C ASN A 130 28.58 14.76 9.40
N PRO A 131 29.52 15.46 10.07
CA PRO A 131 30.47 14.85 10.99
C PRO A 131 29.82 14.06 12.14
N ASP A 132 28.61 14.45 12.55
CA ASP A 132 27.84 13.79 13.62
C ASP A 132 27.15 12.49 13.16
N GLN A 133 27.20 12.18 11.85
CA GLN A 133 26.68 10.94 11.25
C GLN A 133 25.25 10.59 11.72
N PRO A 134 24.25 11.48 11.49
CA PRO A 134 22.92 11.34 12.06
C PRO A 134 22.18 10.06 11.62
N LEU A 135 22.56 9.47 10.48
CA LEU A 135 21.99 8.21 9.98
C LEU A 135 22.52 6.97 10.71
N LEU A 136 23.68 7.04 11.36
CA LEU A 136 24.19 5.96 12.24
C LEU A 136 23.58 6.04 13.65
N GLY A 137 23.09 7.22 14.03
CA GLY A 137 22.46 7.47 15.32
C GLY A 137 20.99 7.05 15.40
N ARG A 138 20.42 7.16 16.61
CA ARG A 138 18.98 7.05 16.83
C ARG A 138 18.36 8.42 16.72
N ASN A 139 17.33 8.56 15.90
CA ASN A 139 16.51 9.75 15.84
C ASN A 139 15.10 9.44 16.35
N ASP A 140 14.31 10.49 16.60
CA ASP A 140 12.89 10.33 16.89
C ASP A 140 12.09 10.17 15.59
N GLU A 141 10.88 9.64 15.69
CA GLU A 141 10.02 9.31 14.55
C GLU A 141 9.79 10.50 13.60
N CYS A 142 9.45 11.65 14.17
CA CYS A 142 9.24 12.89 13.43
C CYS A 142 10.49 13.33 12.63
N TRP A 143 11.70 13.01 13.10
CA TRP A 143 12.91 13.29 12.34
C TRP A 143 12.95 12.45 11.05
N TYR A 144 12.64 11.16 11.14
CA TYR A 144 12.59 10.28 9.97
C TYR A 144 11.49 10.69 9.01
N ASP A 145 10.31 11.06 9.51
CA ASP A 145 9.21 11.54 8.69
C ASP A 145 9.58 12.81 7.91
N ILE A 146 10.15 13.81 8.57
CA ILE A 146 10.46 15.10 7.94
C ILE A 146 11.68 14.96 7.03
N ARG A 147 12.73 14.28 7.48
CA ARG A 147 14.02 14.24 6.77
C ARG A 147 14.07 13.19 5.69
N LEU A 148 13.33 12.09 5.81
CA LEU A 148 13.44 10.96 4.88
C LEU A 148 12.10 10.66 4.23
N TRP A 149 11.10 10.21 5.00
CA TRP A 149 9.91 9.59 4.42
C TRP A 149 9.01 10.58 3.68
N GLY A 150 8.86 11.81 4.18
CA GLY A 150 8.15 12.86 3.47
C GLY A 150 8.82 13.22 2.14
N ILE A 151 10.14 13.19 2.08
CA ILE A 151 10.89 13.52 0.86
C ILE A 151 10.88 12.34 -0.11
N ILE A 152 11.10 11.12 0.36
CA ILE A 152 11.15 9.92 -0.48
C ILE A 152 9.76 9.57 -1.01
N ILE A 153 8.75 9.58 -0.15
CA ILE A 153 7.42 9.06 -0.49
C ILE A 153 6.51 10.19 -0.94
N ASP A 154 6.28 11.22 -0.12
CA ASP A 154 5.21 12.20 -0.39
C ASP A 154 5.48 12.95 -1.69
N THR A 155 6.72 13.40 -1.89
CA THR A 155 7.08 14.11 -3.13
C THR A 155 6.97 13.22 -4.36
N LEU A 156 7.19 11.90 -4.27
CA LEU A 156 6.95 11.02 -5.42
C LEU A 156 5.46 10.96 -5.75
N LEU A 157 4.64 10.77 -4.71
CA LEU A 157 3.20 10.56 -4.86
C LEU A 157 2.45 11.85 -5.25
N ASP A 158 3.01 13.02 -4.96
CA ASP A 158 2.51 14.32 -5.42
C ASP A 158 2.51 14.45 -6.96
N GLU A 159 3.22 13.56 -7.68
CA GLU A 159 3.13 13.47 -9.13
C GLU A 159 1.78 12.93 -9.62
N ILE A 160 1.15 12.06 -8.85
CA ILE A 160 -0.05 11.34 -9.27
C ILE A 160 -1.23 12.32 -9.31
N ARG A 161 -1.72 12.59 -10.52
CA ARG A 161 -2.79 13.57 -10.74
C ARG A 161 -4.04 13.17 -9.96
N GLY A 162 -4.57 14.13 -9.20
CA GLY A 162 -5.83 13.98 -8.48
C GLY A 162 -5.71 13.18 -7.18
N LEU A 163 -4.51 12.77 -6.77
CA LEU A 163 -4.22 12.26 -5.44
C LEU A 163 -3.50 13.33 -4.61
N ASN A 164 -3.70 13.27 -3.29
CA ASN A 164 -3.01 14.10 -2.31
C ASN A 164 -2.44 13.20 -1.21
N THR A 165 -1.16 13.38 -0.91
CA THR A 165 -0.53 12.78 0.28
C THR A 165 -0.78 13.67 1.48
N ARG A 166 -1.21 13.08 2.59
CA ARG A 166 -1.44 13.78 3.85
C ARG A 166 -0.70 13.05 4.96
N ARG A 167 -0.04 13.80 5.81
CA ARG A 167 0.63 13.31 7.03
C ARG A 167 -0.15 13.75 8.27
N ARG A 168 0.13 13.09 9.41
CA ARG A 168 -0.28 13.41 10.79
C ARG A 168 -1.59 12.79 11.28
N GLU A 169 -1.48 11.62 11.94
CA GLU A 169 -2.51 11.02 12.81
C GLU A 169 -3.93 11.10 12.21
N LEU A 170 -4.04 10.64 10.97
CA LEU A 170 -5.21 10.81 10.14
C LEU A 170 -6.14 9.60 10.26
N PRO A 171 -7.43 9.82 10.51
CA PRO A 171 -8.40 8.74 10.45
C PRO A 171 -8.67 8.34 9.00
N ILE A 172 -8.92 7.04 8.79
CA ILE A 172 -9.42 6.54 7.50
C ILE A 172 -10.95 6.57 7.46
N LEU A 173 -11.49 7.19 6.42
CA LEU A 173 -12.90 7.23 6.10
C LEU A 173 -13.46 5.83 5.85
N ALA A 174 -12.73 4.98 5.11
CA ALA A 174 -13.12 3.59 4.88
C ALA A 174 -13.34 2.82 6.19
N GLY A 175 -12.39 2.91 7.13
CA GLY A 175 -12.52 2.29 8.44
C GLY A 175 -13.62 2.90 9.31
N ALA A 176 -13.80 4.23 9.25
CA ALA A 176 -14.92 4.89 9.91
C ALA A 176 -16.28 4.41 9.36
N ARG A 177 -16.43 4.29 8.02
CA ARG A 177 -17.64 3.76 7.39
C ARG A 177 -17.94 2.34 7.88
N ARG A 178 -16.94 1.46 7.88
CA ARG A 178 -17.08 0.09 8.43
C ARG A 178 -17.57 0.11 9.87
N LYS A 179 -16.94 0.89 10.76
CA LYS A 179 -17.31 0.92 12.20
C LYS A 179 -18.69 1.51 12.47
N ASN A 180 -19.19 2.38 11.58
CA ASN A 180 -20.50 3.04 11.73
C ASN A 180 -21.58 2.47 10.79
N ARG A 181 -21.36 1.34 10.14
CA ARG A 181 -22.30 0.71 9.18
C ARG A 181 -23.69 0.40 9.74
N HIS A 182 -23.82 0.28 11.06
CA HIS A 182 -25.08 0.04 11.78
C HIS A 182 -25.52 1.24 12.62
N ARG A 183 -24.86 2.40 12.46
CA ARG A 183 -25.22 3.62 13.19
C ARG A 183 -26.42 4.28 12.50
N ASP A 184 -27.54 4.26 13.20
CA ASP A 184 -28.83 4.84 12.81
C ASP A 184 -29.24 6.04 13.67
N ASP A 185 -28.52 6.27 14.77
CA ASP A 185 -28.83 7.30 15.76
C ASP A 185 -27.70 8.35 15.86
N THR A 186 -28.10 9.62 15.79
CA THR A 186 -27.17 10.76 15.91
C THR A 186 -26.70 11.02 17.34
N ALA A 187 -27.42 10.55 18.35
CA ALA A 187 -27.02 10.66 19.76
C ALA A 187 -25.81 9.78 20.09
N LYS A 188 -25.56 8.71 19.32
CA LYS A 188 -24.35 7.89 19.44
C LYS A 188 -23.19 8.60 18.75
N ARG A 189 -22.08 8.79 19.47
CA ARG A 189 -20.84 9.36 18.92
C ARG A 189 -20.36 8.51 17.75
N GLN A 190 -19.96 9.16 16.66
CA GLN A 190 -19.39 8.49 15.51
C GLN A 190 -18.03 7.87 15.87
N LYS A 191 -17.83 6.60 15.52
CA LYS A 191 -16.55 5.89 15.72
C LYS A 191 -15.57 6.29 14.61
N ILE A 192 -14.41 6.83 14.99
CA ILE A 192 -13.44 7.36 14.03
C ILE A 192 -12.52 6.24 13.47
N GLY A 193 -12.22 5.22 14.27
CA GLY A 193 -11.30 4.15 13.87
C GLY A 193 -9.84 4.45 14.20
N ALA A 194 -8.96 3.58 13.72
CA ALA A 194 -7.52 3.76 13.85
C ALA A 194 -7.05 4.97 13.03
N ARG A 195 -6.00 5.62 13.53
CA ARG A 195 -5.33 6.74 12.86
C ARG A 195 -3.99 6.29 12.29
N PHE A 196 -3.54 6.95 11.23
CA PHE A 196 -2.34 6.59 10.48
C PHE A 196 -1.44 7.82 10.29
N ASP A 197 -0.14 7.59 10.21
CA ASP A 197 0.85 8.66 10.08
C ASP A 197 0.82 9.32 8.69
N GLY A 198 0.37 8.57 7.69
CA GLY A 198 0.16 9.07 6.34
C GLY A 198 -0.99 8.38 5.62
N LEU A 199 -1.64 9.12 4.72
CA LEU A 199 -2.69 8.63 3.82
C LEU A 199 -2.51 9.24 2.44
N VAL A 200 -2.87 8.47 1.41
CA VAL A 200 -3.01 8.98 0.03
C VAL A 200 -4.47 8.84 -0.35
N GLN A 201 -5.10 9.96 -0.73
CA GLN A 201 -6.52 10.02 -1.04
C GLN A 201 -6.78 10.90 -2.25
N ASP A 202 -7.95 10.78 -2.87
CA ASP A 202 -8.34 11.66 -3.97
C ASP A 202 -8.48 13.14 -3.50
N GLY A 203 -8.50 14.06 -4.47
CA GLY A 203 -8.68 15.49 -4.22
C GLY A 203 -9.92 15.85 -3.39
N GLY A 204 -10.97 15.03 -3.48
CA GLY A 204 -12.20 15.19 -2.71
C GLY A 204 -12.19 14.54 -1.32
N GLY A 205 -11.16 13.76 -0.97
CA GLY A 205 -11.13 12.98 0.26
C GLY A 205 -12.25 11.95 0.38
N ARG A 206 -12.75 11.44 -0.76
CA ARG A 206 -13.84 10.47 -0.85
C ARG A 206 -13.33 9.02 -0.83
N TYR A 207 -12.15 8.81 -1.41
CA TYR A 207 -11.52 7.50 -1.54
C TYR A 207 -10.05 7.57 -1.16
N GLU A 208 -9.60 6.54 -0.47
CA GLU A 208 -8.22 6.37 -0.06
C GLU A 208 -7.59 5.22 -0.85
N TYR A 209 -6.32 5.40 -1.22
CA TYR A 209 -5.56 4.49 -2.06
C TYR A 209 -4.32 3.92 -1.35
N ALA A 210 -3.83 4.63 -0.32
CA ALA A 210 -2.72 4.16 0.48
C ALA A 210 -2.79 4.60 1.94
N ALA A 211 -2.16 3.81 2.81
CA ALA A 211 -1.97 4.11 4.23
C ALA A 211 -0.52 3.89 4.65
N MET A 212 -0.03 4.70 5.59
CA MET A 212 1.34 4.66 6.08
C MET A 212 1.36 4.63 7.60
N GLU A 213 2.20 3.77 8.16
CA GLU A 213 2.49 3.71 9.59
C GLU A 213 4.00 3.77 9.80
N GLY A 214 4.40 4.66 10.72
CA GLY A 214 5.77 4.88 11.14
C GLY A 214 6.03 4.29 12.52
N SER A 215 7.31 4.06 12.76
CA SER A 215 7.81 3.85 14.10
C SER A 215 9.25 4.34 14.19
N ARG A 216 9.66 4.68 15.40
CA ARG A 216 11.00 5.21 15.65
C ARG A 216 12.15 4.26 15.30
N ALA A 217 11.98 2.95 15.50
CA ALA A 217 13.11 2.01 15.42
C ALA A 217 12.71 0.65 14.88
N PHE A 218 13.56 0.13 13.98
CA PHE A 218 13.46 -1.24 13.51
C PHE A 218 14.26 -2.18 14.40
N VAL A 219 13.64 -3.28 14.83
CA VAL A 219 14.31 -4.35 15.59
C VAL A 219 14.36 -5.62 14.76
N SER A 220 13.20 -6.06 14.26
CA SER A 220 13.07 -7.14 13.28
C SER A 220 11.63 -7.17 12.76
N GLU A 221 11.39 -7.87 11.64
CA GLU A 221 10.04 -8.12 11.11
C GLU A 221 9.16 -8.96 12.06
N ARG A 222 9.76 -9.59 13.08
CA ARG A 222 9.06 -10.40 14.10
C ARG A 222 8.76 -9.61 15.37
N ASN A 223 9.18 -8.36 15.47
CA ASN A 223 8.90 -7.53 16.63
C ASN A 223 7.41 -7.17 16.70
N THR A 224 6.85 -7.13 17.92
CA THR A 224 5.43 -6.85 18.14
C THR A 224 4.97 -5.52 17.54
N LYS A 225 5.76 -4.43 17.61
CA LYS A 225 5.35 -3.14 17.01
C LYS A 225 5.24 -3.27 15.50
N TRP A 226 6.26 -3.83 14.85
CA TRP A 226 6.26 -4.06 13.40
C TRP A 226 5.08 -4.92 12.93
N LEU A 227 4.83 -6.05 13.61
CA LEU A 227 3.71 -6.93 13.29
C LEU A 227 2.35 -6.24 13.47
N ASN A 228 2.20 -5.42 14.51
CA ASN A 228 0.98 -4.67 14.77
C ASN A 228 0.75 -3.60 13.69
N ASP A 229 1.79 -2.83 13.34
CA ASP A 229 1.72 -1.79 12.31
C ASP A 229 1.40 -2.40 10.94
N TYR A 230 2.05 -3.51 10.61
CA TYR A 230 1.79 -4.27 9.39
C TYR A 230 0.33 -4.73 9.31
N ALA A 231 -0.19 -5.35 10.38
CA ALA A 231 -1.58 -5.80 10.41
C ALA A 231 -2.57 -4.63 10.38
N LYS A 232 -2.26 -3.53 11.06
CA LYS A 232 -3.07 -2.29 11.09
C LYS A 232 -3.18 -1.67 9.70
N VAL A 233 -2.05 -1.53 8.99
CA VAL A 233 -2.01 -1.05 7.60
C VAL A 233 -2.77 -2.00 6.68
N ALA A 234 -2.51 -3.31 6.75
CA ALA A 234 -3.22 -4.29 5.92
C ALA A 234 -4.75 -4.24 6.09
N LYS A 235 -5.23 -4.07 7.33
CA LYS A 235 -6.66 -3.91 7.62
C LYS A 235 -7.23 -2.62 7.01
N ALA A 236 -6.47 -1.53 7.06
CA ALA A 236 -6.85 -0.30 6.38
C ALA A 236 -6.97 -0.48 4.86
N LEU A 237 -6.00 -1.16 4.23
CA LEU A 237 -6.06 -1.43 2.79
C LEU A 237 -7.28 -2.29 2.42
N HIS A 238 -7.67 -3.25 3.27
CA HIS A 238 -8.88 -4.03 3.03
C HIS A 238 -10.15 -3.19 3.15
N ASP A 239 -10.24 -2.31 4.16
CA ASP A 239 -11.34 -1.36 4.30
C ASP A 239 -11.43 -0.42 3.07
N MET A 240 -10.29 0.03 2.56
CA MET A 240 -10.19 0.83 1.33
C MET A 240 -10.63 0.05 0.09
N MET A 241 -10.21 -1.21 -0.05
CA MET A 241 -10.66 -2.10 -1.14
C MET A 241 -12.18 -2.28 -1.11
N TYR A 242 -12.75 -2.49 0.08
CA TYR A 242 -14.19 -2.56 0.28
C TYR A 242 -14.91 -1.27 -0.15
N SER A 243 -14.28 -0.11 0.03
CA SER A 243 -14.86 1.17 -0.37
C SER A 243 -14.78 1.39 -1.88
N LEU A 244 -13.65 1.04 -2.51
CA LEU A 244 -13.41 1.24 -3.94
C LEU A 244 -14.18 0.24 -4.83
N GLN A 245 -14.50 -0.96 -4.34
CA GLN A 245 -15.32 -1.91 -5.11
C GLN A 245 -16.69 -1.37 -5.51
N ALA A 246 -17.24 -0.43 -4.74
CA ALA A 246 -18.53 0.20 -5.05
C ALA A 246 -18.45 1.06 -6.32
N GLU A 247 -17.31 1.71 -6.57
CA GLU A 247 -17.08 2.53 -7.76
C GLU A 247 -17.01 1.69 -9.02
N VAL A 248 -16.43 0.50 -8.92
CA VAL A 248 -16.40 -0.47 -10.01
C VAL A 248 -17.64 -1.37 -10.05
N GLY A 249 -18.67 -1.10 -9.23
CA GLY A 249 -19.96 -1.79 -9.30
C GLY A 249 -19.89 -3.32 -9.13
N GLY A 250 -18.88 -3.82 -8.41
CA GLY A 250 -18.61 -5.25 -8.23
C GLY A 250 -18.08 -5.97 -9.48
N ASP A 251 -17.61 -5.24 -10.49
CA ASP A 251 -16.99 -5.81 -11.69
C ASP A 251 -15.67 -6.51 -11.34
N VAL A 252 -15.69 -7.84 -11.46
CA VAL A 252 -14.58 -8.74 -11.10
C VAL A 252 -13.30 -8.41 -11.88
N GLU A 253 -13.42 -8.02 -13.14
CA GLU A 253 -12.26 -7.71 -13.97
C GLU A 253 -11.61 -6.39 -13.53
N ALA A 254 -12.44 -5.36 -13.30
CA ALA A 254 -11.96 -4.09 -12.76
C ALA A 254 -11.39 -4.25 -11.34
N LEU A 255 -12.05 -5.04 -10.48
CA LEU A 255 -11.54 -5.38 -9.14
C LEU A 255 -10.17 -6.05 -9.21
N GLY A 256 -9.96 -6.99 -10.14
CA GLY A 256 -8.68 -7.65 -10.37
C GLY A 256 -7.55 -6.69 -10.77
N ARG A 257 -7.89 -5.51 -11.30
CA ARG A 257 -6.93 -4.47 -11.67
C ARG A 257 -6.66 -3.47 -10.55
N LEU A 258 -7.52 -3.36 -9.53
CA LEU A 258 -7.28 -2.46 -8.39
C LEU A 258 -6.10 -2.92 -7.52
N ARG A 259 -5.25 -1.97 -7.16
CA ARG A 259 -4.07 -2.13 -6.30
C ARG A 259 -4.01 -1.01 -5.29
N LEU A 260 -3.94 -1.38 -4.02
CA LEU A 260 -3.76 -0.43 -2.92
C LEU A 260 -2.42 -0.66 -2.26
N ALA A 261 -1.80 0.41 -1.79
CA ALA A 261 -0.46 0.36 -1.24
C ALA A 261 -0.44 0.70 0.24
N GLY A 262 0.30 -0.07 1.03
CA GLY A 262 0.61 0.25 2.41
C GLY A 262 2.10 0.59 2.54
N VAL A 263 2.45 1.45 3.47
CA VAL A 263 3.85 1.66 3.86
C VAL A 263 3.98 1.40 5.35
N VAL A 264 4.90 0.50 5.71
CA VAL A 264 5.32 0.31 7.10
C VAL A 264 6.78 0.72 7.18
N SER A 265 7.08 1.69 8.04
CA SER A 265 8.43 2.19 8.22
C SER A 265 8.87 2.14 9.69
N ALA A 266 10.16 1.96 9.90
CA ALA A 266 10.77 1.89 11.22
C ALA A 266 12.21 2.41 11.18
N GLY A 267 12.44 3.62 11.68
CA GLY A 267 13.71 4.31 11.52
C GLY A 267 14.10 4.46 10.05
N LEU A 268 15.18 3.79 9.62
CA LEU A 268 15.66 3.79 8.23
C LEU A 268 15.05 2.68 7.35
N HIS A 269 14.26 1.77 7.92
CA HIS A 269 13.69 0.63 7.20
C HIS A 269 12.29 0.95 6.71
N CYS A 270 11.93 0.47 5.53
CA CYS A 270 10.62 0.65 4.92
C CYS A 270 10.23 -0.58 4.11
N GLN A 271 8.97 -0.98 4.22
CA GLN A 271 8.39 -2.04 3.39
C GLN A 271 7.09 -1.54 2.77
N VAL A 272 6.98 -1.72 1.46
CA VAL A 272 5.74 -1.46 0.71
C VAL A 272 4.89 -2.72 0.73
N LEU A 273 3.64 -2.57 1.18
CA LEU A 273 2.59 -3.57 1.15
C LEU A 273 1.71 -3.31 -0.08
N ARG A 274 1.10 -4.38 -0.61
CA ARG A 274 0.12 -4.33 -1.68
C ARG A 274 -1.06 -5.21 -1.35
N MET A 275 -2.23 -4.60 -1.32
CA MET A 275 -3.51 -5.30 -1.28
C MET A 275 -4.08 -5.42 -2.69
N SER A 276 -4.61 -6.59 -3.00
CA SER A 276 -5.27 -6.84 -4.27
C SER A 276 -6.37 -7.87 -4.17
N TYR A 277 -7.34 -7.79 -5.07
CA TYR A 277 -8.35 -8.83 -5.22
C TYR A 277 -7.75 -10.07 -5.89
N ALA A 278 -8.07 -11.27 -5.38
CA ALA A 278 -7.71 -12.54 -6.02
C ALA A 278 -8.87 -13.14 -6.79
N GLN A 279 -9.87 -13.61 -6.05
CA GLN A 279 -11.08 -14.27 -6.55
C GLN A 279 -12.09 -14.42 -5.41
N GLY A 280 -13.36 -14.53 -5.77
CA GLY A 280 -14.47 -14.71 -4.84
C GLY A 280 -14.52 -13.60 -3.81
N TYR A 281 -14.47 -13.94 -2.53
CA TYR A 281 -14.53 -12.95 -1.46
C TYR A 281 -13.16 -12.61 -0.87
N VAL A 282 -12.08 -13.00 -1.57
CA VAL A 282 -10.73 -13.04 -1.02
C VAL A 282 -9.82 -11.97 -1.61
N CYS A 283 -9.12 -11.26 -0.72
CA CYS A 283 -8.01 -10.39 -1.06
C CYS A 283 -6.66 -11.06 -0.73
N LEU A 284 -5.64 -10.74 -1.51
CA LEU A 284 -4.25 -11.09 -1.23
C LEU A 284 -3.50 -9.86 -0.74
N LEU A 285 -2.80 -10.04 0.37
CA LEU A 285 -1.78 -9.14 0.86
C LEU A 285 -0.42 -9.72 0.49
N SER A 286 0.37 -8.92 -0.21
CA SER A 286 1.77 -9.20 -0.53
C SER A 286 2.61 -7.99 -0.15
N CYS A 287 3.91 -8.16 0.06
CA CYS A 287 4.80 -7.03 0.30
C CYS A 287 6.12 -7.19 -0.47
N ASP A 288 6.68 -6.05 -0.85
CA ASP A 288 7.97 -5.97 -1.52
C ASP A 288 9.10 -6.35 -0.53
N THR A 289 10.34 -6.31 -0.99
CA THR A 289 11.51 -6.46 -0.14
C THR A 289 11.53 -5.37 0.94
N LEU A 290 11.97 -5.73 2.15
CA LEU A 290 12.28 -4.75 3.18
C LEU A 290 13.50 -3.93 2.72
N CYS A 291 13.29 -2.65 2.47
CA CYS A 291 14.32 -1.74 2.00
C CYS A 291 14.85 -0.85 3.12
N GLN A 292 16.02 -0.25 2.89
CA GLN A 292 16.69 0.59 3.88
C GLN A 292 17.24 1.86 3.22
N VAL A 293 17.09 3.00 3.90
CA VAL A 293 17.85 4.21 3.57
C VAL A 293 19.32 3.97 3.93
N PRO A 294 20.27 4.16 3.01
CA PRO A 294 21.69 3.97 3.29
C PRO A 294 22.15 4.89 4.42
N GLN A 295 23.10 4.42 5.22
CA GLN A 295 23.71 5.24 6.28
C GLN A 295 24.91 6.02 5.74
N THR A 296 25.51 5.53 4.65
CA THR A 296 26.69 6.10 4.00
C THR A 296 26.56 6.08 2.47
N ALA A 297 27.35 6.91 1.79
CA ALA A 297 27.39 6.94 0.32
C ALA A 297 27.88 5.62 -0.31
N SER A 298 28.60 4.76 0.42
CA SER A 298 28.98 3.43 -0.08
C SER A 298 27.81 2.47 -0.25
N GLU A 299 26.68 2.76 0.37
CA GLU A 299 25.51 1.88 0.43
C GLU A 299 24.38 2.33 -0.52
N LEU A 300 24.68 3.20 -1.50
CA LEU A 300 23.70 3.65 -2.51
C LEU A 300 22.90 2.53 -3.20
N PRO A 301 23.42 1.30 -3.41
CA PRO A 301 22.58 0.20 -3.87
C PRO A 301 21.32 -0.07 -3.01
N LEU A 302 21.39 0.14 -1.69
CA LEU A 302 20.22 0.04 -0.80
C LEU A 302 19.19 1.13 -1.11
N LEU A 303 19.65 2.35 -1.41
CA LEU A 303 18.78 3.43 -1.85
C LEU A 303 18.07 3.06 -3.15
N PHE A 304 18.77 2.51 -4.15
CA PHE A 304 18.15 2.17 -5.43
C PHE A 304 17.10 1.06 -5.30
N GLN A 305 17.29 0.10 -4.39
CA GLN A 305 16.25 -0.87 -4.04
C GLN A 305 15.02 -0.18 -3.44
N LEU A 306 15.23 0.74 -2.49
CA LEU A 306 14.16 1.54 -1.90
C LEU A 306 13.42 2.38 -2.95
N LEU A 307 14.14 3.17 -3.76
CA LEU A 307 13.53 4.03 -4.77
C LEU A 307 12.76 3.21 -5.80
N SER A 308 13.26 2.04 -6.19
CA SER A 308 12.54 1.12 -7.06
C SER A 308 11.24 0.63 -6.41
N SER A 309 11.27 0.26 -5.13
CA SER A 309 10.06 -0.18 -4.42
C SER A 309 8.99 0.92 -4.35
N VAL A 310 9.39 2.17 -4.06
CA VAL A 310 8.46 3.31 -4.01
C VAL A 310 7.99 3.74 -5.42
N LEU A 311 8.82 3.59 -6.47
CA LEU A 311 8.38 3.78 -7.87
C LEU A 311 7.30 2.77 -8.28
N ARG A 312 7.44 1.49 -7.88
CA ARG A 312 6.38 0.49 -8.10
C ARG A 312 5.09 0.88 -7.38
N MET A 313 5.21 1.38 -6.16
CA MET A 313 4.07 1.92 -5.41
C MET A 313 3.38 3.03 -6.21
N LYS A 314 4.14 4.02 -6.70
CA LYS A 314 3.59 5.08 -7.55
C LYS A 314 2.82 4.49 -8.74
N THR A 315 3.41 3.57 -9.50
CA THR A 315 2.76 2.94 -10.66
C THR A 315 1.43 2.29 -10.30
N MET A 316 1.39 1.47 -9.24
CA MET A 316 0.15 0.81 -8.80
C MET A 316 -0.97 1.80 -8.44
N LEU A 317 -0.60 2.89 -7.76
CA LEU A 317 -1.56 3.91 -7.33
C LEU A 317 -2.07 4.72 -8.53
N THR A 318 -1.20 5.06 -9.48
CA THR A 318 -1.58 5.71 -10.74
C THR A 318 -2.58 4.85 -11.51
N GLU A 319 -2.28 3.58 -11.74
CA GLU A 319 -3.16 2.66 -12.49
C GLU A 319 -4.52 2.49 -11.82
N SER A 320 -4.54 2.39 -10.48
CA SER A 320 -5.80 2.28 -9.73
C SER A 320 -6.61 3.57 -9.75
N LYS A 321 -5.94 4.72 -9.68
CA LYS A 321 -6.60 6.03 -9.79
C LYS A 321 -7.21 6.23 -11.17
N GLU A 322 -6.44 5.94 -12.22
CA GLU A 322 -6.91 6.01 -13.61
C GLU A 322 -8.07 5.05 -13.88
N LEU A 323 -8.02 3.84 -13.32
CA LEU A 323 -9.13 2.89 -13.43
C LEU A 323 -10.41 3.49 -12.84
N ILE A 324 -10.35 4.03 -11.62
CA ILE A 324 -11.52 4.60 -10.95
C ILE A 324 -12.05 5.84 -11.67
N ASP A 325 -11.16 6.72 -12.14
CA ASP A 325 -11.57 7.94 -12.86
C ASP A 325 -12.26 7.62 -14.19
N ASN A 326 -11.79 6.58 -14.88
CA ASN A 326 -12.30 6.22 -16.20
C ASN A 326 -13.44 5.20 -16.16
N TYR A 327 -13.68 4.53 -15.03
CA TYR A 327 -14.71 3.49 -14.92
C TYR A 327 -16.14 3.96 -15.26
N PRO A 328 -16.59 5.18 -14.87
CA PRO A 328 -17.90 5.67 -15.28
C PRO A 328 -18.05 5.75 -16.81
N SER A 329 -16.97 6.05 -17.53
CA SER A 329 -16.93 6.18 -18.99
C SER A 329 -16.92 4.83 -19.72
N THR A 330 -16.62 3.72 -19.02
CA THR A 330 -16.66 2.37 -19.59
C THR A 330 -18.03 1.71 -19.46
N ARG A 331 -18.98 2.34 -18.75
CA ARG A 331 -20.34 1.83 -18.59
C ARG A 331 -21.20 2.20 -19.80
N THR A 332 -22.09 1.30 -20.22
CA THR A 332 -23.13 1.64 -21.21
C THR A 332 -24.13 2.63 -20.61
N PHE A 333 -24.86 3.35 -21.47
CA PHE A 333 -25.89 4.29 -21.02
C PHE A 333 -26.95 3.60 -20.15
N GLU A 334 -27.33 2.38 -20.49
CA GLU A 334 -28.25 1.54 -19.71
C GLU A 334 -27.70 1.24 -18.31
N GLN A 335 -26.41 0.89 -18.21
CA GLN A 335 -25.72 0.65 -16.93
C GLN A 335 -25.58 1.93 -16.07
N LEU A 336 -25.63 3.12 -16.68
CA LEU A 336 -25.65 4.40 -15.98
C LEU A 336 -27.04 4.76 -15.44
N LEU A 337 -28.10 4.26 -16.09
CA LEU A 337 -29.49 4.48 -15.68
C LEU A 337 -29.99 3.45 -14.67
N GLU A 338 -29.30 2.32 -14.52
CA GLU A 338 -29.58 1.35 -13.46
C GLU A 338 -29.36 1.99 -12.07
N PRO A 339 -30.41 2.12 -11.23
CA PRO A 339 -30.24 2.68 -9.90
C PRO A 339 -29.26 1.83 -9.10
N ALA A 340 -28.17 2.45 -8.61
CA ALA A 340 -27.08 1.81 -7.86
C ALA A 340 -27.52 0.96 -6.64
N LYS A 341 -28.78 1.10 -6.21
CA LYS A 341 -29.38 0.37 -5.08
C LYS A 341 -30.17 -0.88 -5.47
N LEU A 342 -30.48 -1.10 -6.75
CA LEU A 342 -31.30 -2.24 -7.21
C LEU A 342 -30.49 -3.46 -7.69
N THR A 343 -29.16 -3.38 -7.72
CA THR A 343 -28.25 -4.47 -8.12
C THR A 343 -27.65 -5.26 -6.96
N ALA A 344 -28.07 -5.00 -5.71
CA ALA A 344 -27.61 -5.74 -4.53
C ALA A 344 -27.99 -7.24 -4.54
N ALA A 345 -28.85 -7.68 -5.46
CA ALA A 345 -29.37 -9.04 -5.50
C ALA A 345 -28.61 -10.03 -6.39
N ALA A 346 -27.49 -9.67 -7.04
CA ALA A 346 -26.81 -10.61 -7.95
C ALA A 346 -25.31 -10.35 -8.21
N ARG A 347 -24.57 -9.66 -7.32
CA ARG A 347 -23.14 -9.42 -7.53
C ARG A 347 -22.33 -9.75 -6.28
N MET A 348 -21.22 -10.45 -6.48
CA MET A 348 -20.22 -10.71 -5.46
C MET A 348 -19.66 -9.38 -4.95
N VAL A 349 -19.56 -9.26 -3.62
CA VAL A 349 -19.06 -8.08 -2.92
C VAL A 349 -18.01 -8.56 -1.92
N ILE A 350 -16.79 -8.04 -2.03
CA ILE A 350 -15.72 -8.28 -1.05
C ILE A 350 -16.27 -7.90 0.32
N PRO A 351 -16.13 -8.74 1.35
CA PRO A 351 -16.69 -8.44 2.65
C PRO A 351 -15.95 -7.27 3.32
N MET A 352 -16.61 -6.58 4.24
CA MET A 352 -15.92 -5.65 5.14
C MET A 352 -14.94 -6.40 6.05
N SER A 353 -13.94 -5.71 6.62
CA SER A 353 -13.12 -6.33 7.67
C SER A 353 -13.93 -6.67 8.93
N CYS A 354 -13.46 -7.65 9.70
CA CYS A 354 -14.00 -7.95 11.02
C CYS A 354 -13.71 -6.80 12.00
N ASP A 355 -14.59 -6.60 12.99
CA ASP A 355 -14.35 -5.63 14.06
C ASP A 355 -13.47 -6.28 15.12
N THR A 356 -12.27 -5.73 15.31
CA THR A 356 -11.35 -6.14 16.38
C THR A 356 -11.90 -5.66 17.71
N GLU A 357 -12.24 -6.58 18.61
CA GLU A 357 -12.45 -6.24 20.02
C GLU A 357 -11.11 -5.76 20.60
N GLY A 358 -10.99 -4.45 20.89
CA GLY A 358 -9.79 -3.88 21.51
C GLY A 358 -9.10 -2.73 20.77
N GLU A 359 -9.59 -2.31 19.59
CA GLU A 359 -9.22 -0.99 19.05
C GLU A 359 -9.94 0.10 19.87
N ALA A 360 -9.36 0.39 21.03
CA ALA A 360 -9.91 1.28 22.04
C ALA A 360 -10.47 2.57 21.44
N GLU A 361 -11.67 2.89 21.90
CA GLU A 361 -12.40 4.11 21.62
C GLU A 361 -11.55 5.30 22.09
N GLY A 362 -10.78 5.86 21.17
CA GLY A 362 -10.05 7.10 21.41
C GLY A 362 -11.03 8.24 21.68
N ALA A 363 -11.02 8.71 22.93
CA ALA A 363 -11.81 9.82 23.45
C ALA A 363 -11.61 11.14 22.67
#